data_AF-V5HVR5-F1
#
_entry.id   AF-V5HVR5-F1
#
_cell.length_a   1.000
_cell.length_b   1.000
_cell.length_c   1.000
_cell.angle_alpha   90.00
_cell.angle_beta   90.00
_cell.angle_gamma   90.00
#
_symmetry.space_group_name_H-M   'P 1'
#
loop_
_entity.id
_entity.type
_entity.pdbx_description
1 polymer ?
#
loop_
_entity_poly.entity_id
_entity_poly.type
_entity_poly.pdbx_seq_one_letter_code
_entity_poly.pdbx_strand_id
1 'polypeptide(L)'
;KSLVSTLITLLEQPADESCHLACLETLRVLSRDKDHLEEVFTPEVLASLAHTAELTVEEEDVICEGFKEDKAKVIVEAQKALCNLIYNSPVVQRTCSSNGCVEGVMLRLKLYGSPSLPHDVKFFDMRMLFLLTALCADTRPRVRTEQHGLVYLRETLDLILKLCEERSQQEPRTTPSR
;
A
#
# COMPACT_ATOMS: atom_id res chain seq x y z
N LYS A 1 -28.92 -0.14 2.85
CA LYS A 1 -27.51 -0.45 2.54
C LYS A 1 -26.74 0.87 2.56
N SER A 2 -25.62 0.97 3.28
CA SER A 2 -24.82 2.19 3.28
C SER A 2 -24.09 2.34 1.95
N LEU A 3 -23.72 3.57 1.58
CA LEU A 3 -22.94 3.84 0.37
C LEU A 3 -21.66 3.00 0.33
N VAL A 4 -20.90 2.96 1.43
CA VAL A 4 -19.64 2.20 1.51
C VAL A 4 -19.86 0.71 1.30
N SER A 5 -20.90 0.12 1.88
CA SER A 5 -21.24 -1.29 1.64
C SER A 5 -21.52 -1.57 0.16
N THR A 6 -22.23 -0.67 -0.53
CA THR A 6 -22.48 -0.81 -1.97
C THR A 6 -21.19 -0.71 -2.79
N LEU A 7 -20.30 0.23 -2.46
CA LEU A 7 -19.02 0.40 -3.15
C LEU A 7 -18.13 -0.84 -2.96
N ILE A 8 -18.09 -1.42 -1.77
CA ILE A 8 -17.31 -2.64 -1.49
C ILE A 8 -17.87 -3.83 -2.28
N THR A 9 -19.19 -4.02 -2.31
CA THR A 9 -19.80 -5.07 -3.15
C THR A 9 -19.42 -4.91 -4.62
N LEU A 10 -19.32 -3.69 -5.14
CA LEU A 10 -18.90 -3.44 -6.53
C LEU A 10 -17.43 -3.80 -6.77
N LEU A 11 -16.56 -3.57 -5.78
CA LEU A 11 -15.14 -3.95 -5.85
C LEU A 11 -14.95 -5.48 -5.88
N GLU A 12 -15.86 -6.23 -5.27
CA GLU A 12 -15.82 -7.69 -5.23
C GLU A 12 -16.39 -8.36 -6.49
N GLN A 13 -17.11 -7.61 -7.34
CA GLN A 13 -17.62 -8.13 -8.61
C GLN A 13 -16.56 -8.09 -9.71
N PRO A 14 -16.60 -9.02 -10.68
CA PRO A 14 -15.82 -8.90 -11.91
C PRO A 14 -16.33 -7.69 -12.71
N ALA A 15 -15.70 -6.54 -12.52
CA ALA A 15 -16.00 -5.29 -13.18
C ALA A 15 -14.74 -4.74 -13.83
N ASP A 16 -14.91 -3.75 -14.70
CA ASP A 16 -13.81 -3.02 -15.33
C ASP A 16 -13.02 -2.22 -14.28
N GLU A 17 -11.70 -2.14 -14.45
CA GLU A 17 -10.80 -1.44 -13.54
C GLU A 17 -11.18 0.05 -13.37
N SER A 18 -11.81 0.68 -14.37
CA SER A 18 -12.30 2.06 -14.23
C SER A 18 -13.44 2.20 -13.22
N CYS A 19 -14.31 1.19 -13.13
CA CYS A 19 -15.40 1.14 -12.15
C CYS A 19 -14.83 0.98 -10.74
N HIS A 20 -13.87 0.06 -10.57
CA HIS A 20 -13.18 -0.14 -9.30
C HIS A 20 -12.44 1.13 -8.86
N LEU A 21 -11.76 1.79 -9.80
CA LEU A 21 -11.05 3.04 -9.52
C LEU A 21 -12.01 4.13 -9.04
N ALA A 22 -13.14 4.34 -9.72
CA ALA A 22 -14.14 5.32 -9.29
C ALA A 22 -14.72 5.00 -7.90
N CYS A 23 -14.92 3.72 -7.59
CA CYS A 23 -15.34 3.29 -6.26
C CYS A 23 -14.29 3.62 -5.19
N LEU A 24 -13.02 3.32 -5.45
CA LEU A 24 -11.91 3.58 -4.53
C LEU A 24 -11.64 5.08 -4.36
N GLU A 25 -11.75 5.88 -5.41
CA GLU A 25 -11.65 7.35 -5.32
C GLU A 25 -12.73 7.92 -4.40
N THR A 26 -13.97 7.40 -4.53
CA THR A 26 -15.07 7.76 -3.65
C THR A 26 -14.77 7.36 -2.20
N LEU A 27 -14.33 6.13 -1.97
CA LEU A 27 -13.92 5.67 -0.64
C LEU A 27 -12.76 6.48 -0.06
N ARG A 28 -11.81 6.93 -0.88
CA ARG A 28 -10.69 7.79 -0.48
C ARG A 28 -11.16 9.20 -0.10
N VAL A 29 -12.16 9.74 -0.79
CA VAL A 29 -12.77 11.02 -0.40
C VAL A 29 -13.45 10.88 0.96
N LEU A 30 -14.24 9.81 1.15
CA LEU A 30 -14.92 9.53 2.42
C LEU A 30 -13.93 9.28 3.57
N SER A 31 -12.80 8.62 3.32
CA SER A 31 -11.79 8.32 4.36
C SER A 31 -11.02 9.52 4.91
N ARG A 32 -11.22 10.70 4.31
CA ARG A 32 -10.64 11.96 4.81
C ARG A 32 -11.50 12.62 5.87
N ASP A 33 -12.79 12.31 5.90
CA ASP A 33 -13.66 12.73 6.99
C ASP A 33 -13.24 11.97 8.26
N LYS A 34 -13.08 12.68 9.37
CA LYS A 34 -12.62 12.07 10.63
C LYS A 34 -13.78 11.53 11.45
N ASP A 35 -14.99 11.99 11.15
CA ASP A 35 -16.17 11.66 11.94
C ASP A 35 -16.73 10.31 11.50
N HIS A 36 -17.13 9.48 12.46
CA HIS A 36 -17.81 8.20 12.24
C HIS A 36 -17.06 7.17 11.36
N LEU A 37 -15.74 7.34 11.15
CA LEU A 37 -14.94 6.39 10.35
C LEU A 37 -15.09 4.94 10.80
N GLU A 38 -15.19 4.71 12.10
CA GLU A 38 -15.27 3.37 12.71
C GLU A 38 -16.62 2.68 12.45
N GLU A 39 -17.69 3.47 12.26
CA GLU A 39 -19.02 2.97 11.92
C GLU A 39 -19.13 2.67 10.42
N VAL A 40 -18.41 3.45 9.60
CA VAL A 40 -18.49 3.38 8.14
C VAL A 40 -17.51 2.35 7.57
N PHE A 41 -16.27 2.32 8.08
CA PHE A 41 -15.19 1.44 7.64
C PHE A 41 -14.99 0.31 8.66
N THR A 42 -15.92 -0.63 8.65
CA THR A 42 -15.90 -1.81 9.53
C THR A 42 -14.69 -2.72 9.21
N PRO A 43 -14.34 -3.66 10.10
CA PRO A 43 -13.24 -4.61 9.84
C PRO A 43 -13.36 -5.36 8.51
N GLU A 44 -14.58 -5.69 8.08
CA GLU A 44 -14.86 -6.36 6.80
C GLU A 44 -14.53 -5.43 5.62
N VAL A 45 -14.94 -4.17 5.69
CA VAL A 45 -14.59 -3.15 4.68
C VAL A 45 -13.09 -2.96 4.58
N LEU A 46 -12.39 -2.92 5.72
CA LEU A 46 -10.94 -2.81 5.78
C LEU A 46 -10.24 -4.04 5.20
N ALA A 47 -10.78 -5.23 5.43
CA ALA A 47 -10.28 -6.47 4.84
C ALA A 47 -10.43 -6.47 3.31
N SER A 48 -11.60 -6.07 2.78
CA SER A 48 -11.81 -5.96 1.34
C SER A 48 -10.85 -4.92 0.72
N LEU A 49 -10.65 -3.76 1.37
CA LEU A 49 -9.67 -2.76 0.91
C LEU A 49 -8.22 -3.29 0.93
N ALA A 50 -7.84 -4.05 1.97
CA ALA A 50 -6.52 -4.67 2.06
C ALA A 50 -6.33 -5.73 0.96
N HIS A 51 -7.36 -6.49 0.65
CA HIS A 51 -7.36 -7.44 -0.45
C HIS A 51 -7.20 -6.74 -1.81
N THR A 52 -7.97 -5.66 -2.06
CA THR A 52 -7.84 -4.84 -3.28
C THR A 52 -6.46 -4.17 -3.41
N ALA A 53 -5.80 -3.86 -2.28
CA ALA A 53 -4.43 -3.36 -2.25
C ALA A 53 -3.36 -4.46 -2.38
N GLU A 54 -3.75 -5.71 -2.59
CA GLU A 54 -2.89 -6.90 -2.63
C GLU A 54 -1.97 -7.00 -1.41
N LEU A 55 -2.56 -6.77 -0.23
CA LEU A 55 -1.88 -6.86 1.06
C LEU A 55 -2.26 -8.12 1.84
N THR A 56 -3.28 -8.85 1.39
CA THR A 56 -3.61 -10.16 1.95
C THR A 56 -2.56 -11.16 1.50
N VAL A 57 -2.02 -11.94 2.45
CA VAL A 57 -0.93 -12.89 2.20
C VAL A 57 -1.41 -13.99 1.25
N GLU A 58 -1.08 -13.82 -0.02
CA GLU A 58 -1.04 -14.89 -1.03
C GLU A 58 0.43 -15.25 -1.25
N GLU A 59 0.70 -16.47 -1.73
CA GLU A 59 2.08 -16.97 -1.92
C GLU A 59 2.91 -16.02 -2.81
N GLU A 60 4.23 -15.95 -2.57
CA GLU A 60 5.16 -15.03 -3.27
C GLU A 60 5.02 -15.09 -4.81
N ASP A 61 4.66 -16.25 -5.34
CA ASP A 61 4.48 -16.51 -6.77
C ASP A 61 3.25 -15.81 -7.37
N VAL A 62 2.20 -15.54 -6.58
CA VAL A 62 0.95 -14.88 -7.05
C VAL A 62 1.14 -13.38 -7.25
N ILE A 63 1.96 -12.74 -6.41
CA ILE A 63 2.26 -11.31 -6.50
C ILE A 63 3.12 -11.01 -7.75
N CYS A 64 3.80 -12.02 -8.29
CA CYS A 64 4.72 -11.91 -9.42
C CYS A 64 4.06 -11.99 -10.80
N GLU A 65 2.74 -12.25 -10.90
CA GLU A 65 1.99 -12.11 -12.15
C GLU A 65 1.82 -10.63 -12.51
N GLY A 66 2.92 -10.01 -12.95
CA GLY A 66 3.07 -8.66 -13.49
C GLY A 66 1.94 -7.66 -13.22
N PHE A 67 2.21 -6.64 -12.40
CA PHE A 67 1.32 -5.50 -12.22
C PHE A 67 1.02 -4.80 -13.55
N LYS A 68 -0.10 -5.19 -14.20
CA LYS A 68 -0.64 -4.45 -15.34
C LYS A 68 -0.91 -3.02 -14.89
N GLU A 69 -0.70 -2.05 -15.79
CA GLU A 69 -0.79 -0.63 -15.45
C GLU A 69 -2.14 -0.25 -14.82
N ASP A 70 -3.24 -0.77 -15.35
CA ASP A 70 -4.58 -0.46 -14.83
C ASP A 70 -4.85 -1.11 -13.47
N LYS A 71 -4.37 -2.34 -13.26
CA LYS A 71 -4.44 -3.02 -11.95
C LYS A 71 -3.61 -2.27 -10.89
N ALA A 72 -2.44 -1.74 -11.27
CA ALA A 72 -1.61 -0.93 -10.39
C ALA A 72 -2.32 0.35 -9.92
N LYS A 73 -3.10 1.01 -10.79
CA LYS A 73 -3.89 2.19 -10.41
C LYS A 73 -4.91 1.86 -9.33
N VAL A 74 -5.60 0.71 -9.46
CA VAL A 74 -6.56 0.21 -8.46
C VAL A 74 -5.86 -0.05 -7.11
N ILE A 75 -4.74 -0.76 -7.12
CA ILE A 75 -3.95 -1.05 -5.90
C ILE A 75 -3.53 0.25 -5.19
N VAL A 76 -2.96 1.19 -5.95
CA VAL A 76 -2.50 2.48 -5.42
C VAL A 76 -3.67 3.27 -4.82
N GLU A 77 -4.83 3.26 -5.44
CA GLU A 77 -6.01 3.98 -4.93
C GLU A 77 -6.54 3.37 -3.63
N ALA A 78 -6.52 2.03 -3.52
CA ALA A 78 -6.82 1.32 -2.28
C ALA A 78 -5.81 1.65 -1.16
N GLN A 79 -4.50 1.65 -1.47
CA GLN A 79 -3.46 2.02 -0.50
C GLN A 79 -3.62 3.48 -0.02
N LYS A 80 -4.00 4.41 -0.90
CA LYS A 80 -4.30 5.80 -0.51
C LYS A 80 -5.48 5.88 0.46
N ALA A 81 -6.56 5.14 0.19
CA ALA A 81 -7.70 5.09 1.08
C ALA A 81 -7.31 4.55 2.46
N LEU A 82 -6.58 3.43 2.51
CA LEU A 82 -6.05 2.85 3.74
C LEU A 82 -5.11 3.80 4.50
N CYS A 83 -4.21 4.49 3.81
CA CYS A 83 -3.33 5.50 4.43
C CYS A 83 -4.11 6.61 5.14
N ASN A 84 -5.19 7.10 4.54
CA ASN A 84 -6.05 8.11 5.18
C ASN A 84 -6.73 7.53 6.43
N LEU A 85 -7.29 6.32 6.34
CA LEU A 85 -7.99 5.68 7.45
C LEU A 85 -7.05 5.39 8.63
N ILE A 86 -5.87 4.83 8.36
CA ILE A 86 -4.83 4.56 9.38
C ILE A 86 -4.38 5.87 10.04
N TYR A 87 -4.21 6.94 9.26
CA TYR A 87 -3.83 8.23 9.81
C TYR A 87 -4.92 8.83 10.71
N ASN A 88 -6.20 8.66 10.35
CA ASN A 88 -7.32 9.33 11.01
C ASN A 88 -7.97 8.55 12.17
N SER A 89 -7.86 7.21 12.24
CA SER A 89 -8.54 6.41 13.27
C SER A 89 -7.60 5.45 14.03
N PRO A 90 -7.50 5.57 15.37
CA PRO A 90 -6.79 4.58 16.21
C PRO A 90 -7.36 3.16 16.16
N VAL A 91 -8.67 3.02 15.92
CA VAL A 91 -9.28 1.69 15.74
C VAL A 91 -8.79 1.08 14.44
N VAL A 92 -8.79 1.83 13.33
CA VAL A 92 -8.25 1.35 12.06
C VAL A 92 -6.77 0.99 12.18
N GLN A 93 -5.96 1.79 12.90
CA GLN A 93 -4.54 1.48 13.13
C GLN A 93 -4.36 0.09 13.74
N ARG A 94 -5.14 -0.25 14.77
CA ARG A 94 -5.11 -1.57 15.41
C ARG A 94 -5.56 -2.67 14.46
N THR A 95 -6.69 -2.46 13.77
CA THR A 95 -7.24 -3.44 12.82
C THR A 95 -6.26 -3.74 11.69
N CYS A 96 -5.68 -2.70 11.07
CA CYS A 96 -4.68 -2.85 10.00
C CYS A 96 -3.33 -3.39 10.50
N SER A 97 -3.00 -3.22 11.79
CA SER A 97 -1.83 -3.87 12.37
C SER A 97 -2.02 -5.39 12.46
N SER A 98 -3.24 -5.86 12.72
CA SER A 98 -3.53 -7.28 12.99
C SER A 98 -4.18 -8.05 11.83
N ASN A 99 -4.50 -7.43 10.70
CA ASN A 99 -5.24 -8.06 9.60
C ASN A 99 -4.35 -8.50 8.41
N GLY A 100 -3.04 -8.58 8.59
CA GLY A 100 -2.11 -8.99 7.54
C GLY A 100 -1.56 -7.86 6.67
N CYS A 101 -2.02 -6.61 6.82
CA CYS A 101 -1.49 -5.50 6.01
C CYS A 101 0.03 -5.31 6.18
N VAL A 102 0.54 -5.48 7.40
CA VAL A 102 1.98 -5.35 7.67
C VAL A 102 2.73 -6.46 6.94
N GLU A 103 2.29 -7.70 7.10
CA GLU A 103 2.85 -8.88 6.46
C GLU A 103 2.87 -8.74 4.93
N GLY A 104 1.76 -8.27 4.33
CA GLY A 104 1.67 -8.00 2.90
C GLY A 104 2.67 -6.96 2.40
N VAL A 105 2.82 -5.84 3.11
CA VAL A 105 3.85 -4.83 2.78
C VAL A 105 5.25 -5.45 2.89
N MET A 106 5.52 -6.18 3.97
CA MET A 106 6.82 -6.82 4.20
C MET A 106 7.17 -7.84 3.11
N LEU A 107 6.18 -8.59 2.61
CA LEU A 107 6.34 -9.50 1.49
C LEU A 107 6.67 -8.74 0.20
N ARG A 108 5.94 -7.66 -0.08
CA ARG A 108 6.15 -6.84 -1.27
C ARG A 108 7.49 -6.10 -1.28
N LEU A 109 8.07 -5.79 -0.11
CA LEU A 109 9.45 -5.26 -0.02
C LEU A 109 10.48 -6.15 -0.72
N LYS A 110 10.31 -7.47 -0.65
CA LYS A 110 11.21 -8.43 -1.32
C LYS A 110 11.20 -8.27 -2.84
N LEU A 111 10.13 -7.71 -3.39
CA LEU A 111 9.91 -7.51 -4.82
C LEU A 111 10.37 -6.13 -5.30
N TYR A 112 10.94 -5.27 -4.44
CA TYR A 112 11.31 -3.90 -4.82
C TYR A 112 12.38 -3.83 -5.90
N GLY A 113 13.22 -4.88 -6.02
CA GLY A 113 14.18 -5.02 -7.12
C GLY A 113 13.54 -5.28 -8.48
N SER A 114 12.27 -5.71 -8.51
CA SER A 114 11.57 -5.97 -9.76
C SER A 114 11.21 -4.67 -10.49
N PRO A 115 11.47 -4.57 -11.81
CA PRO A 115 10.98 -3.47 -12.63
C PRO A 115 9.46 -3.53 -12.85
N SER A 116 8.82 -4.67 -12.61
CA SER A 116 7.36 -4.83 -12.78
C SER A 116 6.56 -4.18 -11.65
N LEU A 117 7.16 -3.94 -10.48
CA LEU A 117 6.48 -3.31 -9.34
C LEU A 117 6.51 -1.78 -9.52
N PRO A 118 5.35 -1.12 -9.69
CA PRO A 118 5.30 0.31 -9.96
C PRO A 118 5.79 1.16 -8.77
N HIS A 119 6.42 2.30 -9.07
CA HIS A 119 6.96 3.19 -8.05
C HIS A 119 5.90 3.66 -7.04
N ASP A 120 4.69 3.99 -7.50
CA ASP A 120 3.64 4.49 -6.62
C ASP A 120 3.17 3.44 -5.62
N VAL A 121 3.14 2.16 -6.00
CA VAL A 121 2.86 1.05 -5.07
C VAL A 121 3.93 1.02 -3.98
N LYS A 122 5.22 1.09 -4.36
CA LYS A 122 6.36 1.12 -3.43
C LYS A 122 6.30 2.32 -2.47
N PHE A 123 5.86 3.47 -2.97
CA PHE A 123 5.72 4.68 -2.17
C PHE A 123 4.62 4.54 -1.11
N PHE A 124 3.44 4.07 -1.51
CA PHE A 124 2.33 3.92 -0.57
C PHE A 124 2.53 2.75 0.40
N ASP A 125 3.24 1.69 0.02
CA ASP A 125 3.72 0.65 0.94
C ASP A 125 4.57 1.23 2.07
N MET A 126 5.60 2.00 1.71
CA MET A 126 6.46 2.65 2.69
C MET A 126 5.69 3.63 3.58
N ARG A 127 4.73 4.36 3.00
CA ARG A 127 3.85 5.25 3.76
C ARG A 127 2.98 4.48 4.75
N MET A 128 2.38 3.37 4.34
CA MET A 128 1.59 2.52 5.23
C MET A 128 2.44 1.97 6.37
N LEU A 129 3.63 1.42 6.05
CA LEU A 129 4.55 0.89 7.06
C LEU A 129 4.99 1.97 8.05
N PHE A 130 5.30 3.19 7.56
CA PHE A 130 5.59 4.33 8.41
C PHE A 130 4.42 4.67 9.34
N LEU A 131 3.21 4.82 8.80
CA LEU A 131 2.02 5.17 9.60
C LEU A 131 1.74 4.10 10.68
N LEU A 132 1.77 2.82 10.32
CA LEU A 132 1.48 1.73 11.25
C LEU A 132 2.55 1.59 12.34
N THR A 133 3.82 1.77 12.00
CA THR A 133 4.92 1.71 12.99
C THR A 133 5.02 2.97 13.85
N ALA A 134 4.60 4.14 13.33
CA ALA A 134 4.58 5.39 14.07
C ALA A 134 3.37 5.51 15.00
N LEU A 135 2.19 5.05 14.57
CA LEU A 135 0.92 5.29 15.26
C LEU A 135 0.42 4.08 16.07
N CYS A 136 0.85 2.85 15.74
CA CYS A 136 0.50 1.64 16.50
C CYS A 136 1.75 1.04 17.16
N ALA A 137 1.87 1.25 18.48
CA ALA A 137 3.07 0.87 19.23
C ALA A 137 3.41 -0.62 19.13
N ASP A 138 2.40 -1.48 19.08
CA ASP A 138 2.51 -2.93 19.04
C ASP A 138 3.00 -3.45 17.68
N THR A 139 2.89 -2.65 16.61
CA THR A 139 3.39 -3.00 15.28
C THR A 139 4.92 -3.04 15.24
N ARG A 140 5.60 -2.13 15.94
CA ARG A 140 7.06 -1.99 15.90
C ARG A 140 7.83 -3.25 16.29
N PRO A 141 7.57 -3.90 17.46
CA PRO A 141 8.26 -5.12 17.80
C PRO A 141 8.01 -6.22 16.77
N ARG A 142 6.76 -6.40 16.31
CA ARG A 142 6.40 -7.40 15.28
C ARG A 142 7.19 -7.19 13.99
N VAL A 143 7.21 -5.97 13.44
CA VAL A 143 8.02 -5.65 12.25
C VAL A 143 9.50 -5.94 12.51
N ARG A 144 10.04 -5.55 13.67
CA ARG A 144 11.46 -5.72 13.98
C ARG A 144 11.88 -7.19 14.12
N THR A 145 11.10 -7.97 14.87
CA THR A 145 11.50 -9.31 15.32
C THR A 145 10.86 -10.43 14.51
N GLU A 146 9.57 -10.34 14.21
CA GLU A 146 8.82 -11.41 13.53
C GLU A 146 8.99 -11.33 12.01
N GLN A 147 9.05 -10.11 11.45
CA GLN A 147 9.16 -9.88 10.01
C GLN A 147 10.56 -9.51 9.52
N HIS A 148 11.57 -9.60 10.40
CA HIS A 148 12.96 -9.21 10.09
C HIS A 148 13.10 -7.83 9.44
N GLY A 149 12.21 -6.88 9.78
CA GLY A 149 12.01 -5.68 8.98
C GLY A 149 13.22 -4.75 8.87
N LEU A 150 14.12 -4.74 9.86
CA LEU A 150 15.38 -3.99 9.76
C LEU A 150 16.29 -4.51 8.63
N VAL A 151 16.26 -5.81 8.36
CA VAL A 151 17.05 -6.42 7.27
C VAL A 151 16.49 -5.96 5.93
N TYR A 152 15.19 -6.15 5.72
CA TYR A 152 14.54 -5.77 4.46
C TYR A 152 14.57 -4.26 4.20
N LEU A 153 14.40 -3.42 5.22
CA LEU A 153 14.48 -1.97 5.06
C LEU A 153 15.91 -1.51 4.72
N ARG A 154 16.94 -2.14 5.29
CA ARG A 154 18.33 -1.86 4.93
C ARG A 154 18.60 -2.25 3.48
N GLU A 155 18.23 -3.47 3.10
CA GLU A 155 18.40 -3.96 1.71
C GLU A 155 17.64 -3.09 0.70
N THR A 156 16.43 -2.63 1.07
CA THR A 156 15.65 -1.70 0.25
C THR A 156 16.36 -0.35 0.10
N LEU A 157 16.95 0.17 1.17
CA LEU A 157 17.72 1.41 1.13
C LEU A 157 18.96 1.27 0.23
N ASP A 158 19.72 0.18 0.40
CA ASP A 158 20.91 -0.10 -0.41
C ASP A 158 20.55 -0.20 -1.91
N LEU A 159 19.43 -0.86 -2.24
CA LEU A 159 18.90 -0.92 -3.60
C LEU A 159 18.56 0.47 -4.15
N ILE A 160 17.85 1.30 -3.38
CA ILE A 160 17.46 2.66 -3.82
C ILE A 160 18.71 3.52 -4.05
N LEU A 161 19.70 3.45 -3.16
CA LEU A 161 20.96 4.19 -3.30
C LEU A 161 21.70 3.78 -4.57
N LYS A 162 21.81 2.48 -4.83
CA LYS A 162 22.42 1.96 -6.07
C LYS A 162 21.71 2.48 -7.32
N LEU A 163 20.38 2.43 -7.35
CA LEU A 163 19.59 2.95 -8.48
C LEU A 163 19.72 4.47 -8.66
N CYS A 164 19.92 5.22 -7.57
CA CYS A 164 20.22 6.65 -7.64
C CYS A 164 21.60 6.90 -8.28
N GLU A 165 22.63 6.17 -7.85
CA GLU A 165 23.98 6.29 -8.40
C GLU A 165 24.03 5.97 -9.90
N GLU A 166 23.35 4.90 -10.33
CA GLU A 166 23.26 4.50 -11.73
C GLU A 166 22.58 5.58 -12.59
N ARG A 167 21.51 6.21 -12.09
CA ARG A 167 20.85 7.33 -12.79
C ARG A 167 21.75 8.56 -12.90
N SER A 168 22.47 8.90 -11.85
CA SER A 168 23.42 10.03 -11.86
C SER A 168 24.60 9.82 -12.83
N GLN A 169 24.97 8.57 -13.12
CA GLN A 169 26.00 8.25 -14.10
C GLN A 169 25.49 8.30 -15.56
N GLN A 170 24.18 8.18 -15.76
CA GLN A 170 23.55 8.20 -17.09
C GLN A 170 23.16 9.61 -17.56
N GLU A 171 23.09 10.61 -16.67
CA GLU A 171 22.85 12.00 -17.06
C GLU A 171 24.09 12.58 -17.80
N PRO A 172 23.95 13.04 -19.06
CA PRO A 172 25.07 13.66 -19.76
C PRO A 172 25.46 14.94 -19.04
N ARG A 173 26.74 15.06 -18.65
CA ARG A 173 27.33 16.33 -18.21
C ARG A 173 27.12 17.36 -19.31
N THR A 174 26.14 18.24 -19.16
CA THR A 174 25.98 19.42 -20.00
C THR A 174 27.20 20.31 -19.79
N THR A 175 28.19 20.18 -20.66
CA THR A 175 29.30 21.13 -20.72
C THR A 175 28.73 22.51 -21.04
N PRO A 176 29.05 23.57 -20.28
CA PRO A 176 28.66 24.92 -20.65
C PRO A 176 29.38 25.28 -21.95
N SER A 177 28.63 25.62 -22.99
CA SER A 177 29.16 26.19 -24.22
C SER A 177 29.91 27.47 -23.88
N ARG A 178 31.20 27.50 -24.26
CA ARG A 178 32.11 28.64 -24.09
C ARG A 178 31.77 29.79 -25.03
#